data_AF-A0A257RZQ3-F1
#
_entry.id   AF-A0A257RZQ3-F1
#
_cell.length_a   1.000
_cell.length_b   1.000
_cell.length_c   1.000
_cell.angle_alpha   90.00
_cell.angle_beta   90.00
_cell.angle_gamma   90.00
#
_symmetry.space_group_name_H-M   'P 1'
#
loop_
_entity.id
_entity.type
_entity.pdbx_description
1 polymer ?
#
loop_
_entity_poly.entity_id
_entity_poly.type
_entity_poly.pdbx_seq_one_letter_code
_entity_poly.pdbx_strand_id
1 'polypeptide(L)'
;MLTAVLLAPAALAAQGSAAVHADAHAGANARMPIPSSFSTSSRTRLEATYARAREHGVPEEAIEHRVAEGQAKGASEARIVAAAATVEANEEAAQEAMVKAGHHPDDREVQAGAYAMERGVTRAQIGTLVKHAPRGRSLGVALDVL
;
A
#
# COMPACT_ATOMS: atom_id res chain seq x y z
N MET A 1 41.52 -13.19 -60.29
CA MET A 1 40.23 -13.69 -60.80
C MET A 1 39.43 -14.26 -59.65
N LEU A 2 38.12 -14.09 -59.72
CA LEU A 2 37.03 -14.64 -58.89
C LEU A 2 36.76 -14.05 -57.49
N THR A 3 35.80 -13.12 -57.55
CA THR A 3 34.68 -12.83 -56.66
C THR A 3 34.16 -14.01 -55.81
N ALA A 4 33.86 -13.74 -54.54
CA ALA A 4 32.74 -14.36 -53.82
C ALA A 4 32.15 -13.33 -52.84
N VAL A 5 30.85 -13.07 -53.04
CA VAL A 5 30.00 -12.13 -52.32
C VAL A 5 29.12 -12.93 -51.35
N LEU A 6 28.56 -12.23 -50.36
CA LEU A 6 27.27 -12.50 -49.68
C LEU A 6 27.27 -13.46 -48.48
N LEU A 7 27.09 -12.92 -47.26
CA LEU A 7 25.79 -12.91 -46.56
C LEU A 7 25.90 -12.18 -45.20
N ALA A 8 24.94 -11.28 -44.95
CA ALA A 8 24.62 -10.74 -43.61
C ALA A 8 23.37 -11.46 -43.04
N PRO A 9 23.22 -11.51 -41.71
CA PRO A 9 22.02 -10.98 -41.05
C PRO A 9 22.41 -10.17 -39.79
N ALA A 10 21.91 -8.93 -39.64
CA ALA A 10 20.64 -8.55 -39.01
C ALA A 10 20.64 -8.66 -37.45
N ALA A 11 20.74 -7.48 -36.83
CA ALA A 11 20.16 -7.00 -35.57
C ALA A 11 19.91 -7.98 -34.40
N LEU A 12 20.42 -7.62 -33.21
CA LEU A 12 19.54 -7.27 -32.09
C LEU A 12 20.30 -6.47 -31.02
N ALA A 13 19.88 -5.22 -30.81
CA ALA A 13 20.20 -4.47 -29.61
C ALA A 13 19.42 -5.08 -28.44
N ALA A 14 20.10 -5.47 -27.37
CA ALA A 14 19.49 -5.72 -26.07
C ALA A 14 20.15 -4.81 -25.05
N GLN A 15 19.70 -3.55 -25.02
CA GLN A 15 19.75 -2.73 -23.83
C GLN A 15 18.82 -3.36 -22.80
N GLY A 16 19.36 -3.69 -21.63
CA GLY A 16 18.61 -4.22 -20.51
C GLY A 16 19.39 -3.95 -19.23
N SER A 17 19.52 -2.68 -18.89
CA SER A 17 19.99 -2.21 -17.58
C SER A 17 19.02 -2.71 -16.50
N ALA A 18 19.23 -3.93 -16.02
CA ALA A 18 18.65 -4.38 -14.76
C ALA A 18 19.63 -4.02 -13.64
N ALA A 19 19.72 -2.72 -13.33
CA ALA A 19 20.14 -2.30 -12.00
C ALA A 19 19.05 -2.79 -11.04
N VAL A 20 19.23 -4.01 -10.54
CA VAL A 20 18.41 -4.55 -9.47
C VAL A 20 18.69 -3.66 -8.26
N HIS A 21 17.74 -2.78 -7.97
CA HIS A 21 17.60 -2.14 -6.66
C HIS A 21 17.39 -3.26 -5.64
N ALA A 22 18.49 -3.78 -5.13
CA ALA A 22 18.51 -4.57 -3.91
C ALA A 22 18.83 -3.64 -2.74
N ASP A 23 17.97 -2.65 -2.51
CA ASP A 23 17.85 -1.99 -1.21
C ASP A 23 16.97 -2.89 -0.32
N ALA A 24 17.48 -4.11 -0.08
CA ALA A 24 16.86 -5.04 0.83
C ALA A 24 17.28 -4.65 2.27
N HIS A 25 16.31 -4.15 3.02
CA HIS A 25 16.23 -4.26 4.47
C HIS A 25 17.49 -3.87 5.27
N ALA A 26 17.78 -2.57 5.31
CA ALA A 26 18.52 -1.97 6.42
C ALA A 26 17.59 -0.95 7.11
N GLY A 27 16.67 -1.46 7.94
CA GLY A 27 15.69 -0.62 8.63
C GLY A 27 14.99 -1.27 9.82
N ALA A 28 15.60 -2.28 10.44
CA ALA A 28 15.15 -2.75 11.75
C ALA A 28 15.36 -1.61 12.76
N ASN A 29 14.26 -0.95 13.18
CA ASN A 29 14.20 0.25 14.03
C ASN A 29 14.42 1.60 13.35
N ALA A 30 13.90 1.82 12.14
CA ALA A 30 13.59 3.18 11.74
C ALA A 30 12.54 3.73 12.71
N ARG A 31 12.94 4.60 13.64
CA ARG A 31 12.00 5.41 14.44
C ARG A 31 11.04 6.05 13.45
N MET A 32 9.78 5.61 13.47
CA MET A 32 8.71 6.23 12.70
C MET A 32 8.79 7.75 12.85
N PRO A 33 8.67 8.52 11.76
CA PRO A 33 8.75 9.97 11.79
C PRO A 33 7.43 10.55 12.32
N ILE A 34 7.07 10.25 13.57
CA ILE A 34 6.04 11.03 14.25
C ILE A 34 6.61 12.44 14.41
N PRO A 35 5.92 13.47 13.89
CA PRO A 35 6.48 14.81 13.88
C PRO A 35 6.73 15.30 15.31
N SER A 36 7.95 15.78 15.57
CA SER A 36 8.34 16.30 16.88
C SER A 36 7.53 17.53 17.30
N SER A 37 6.87 18.19 16.34
CA SER A 37 5.96 19.31 16.57
C SER A 37 4.64 18.90 17.24
N PHE A 38 4.31 17.61 17.30
CA PHE A 38 3.07 17.15 17.90
C PHE A 38 3.13 17.19 19.42
N SER A 39 2.01 17.57 20.04
CA SER A 39 1.84 17.42 21.48
C SER A 39 2.06 15.97 21.94
N THR A 40 2.53 15.78 23.18
CA THR A 40 2.79 14.44 23.73
C THR A 40 1.56 13.51 23.63
N SER A 41 0.35 14.04 23.87
CA SER A 41 -0.87 13.24 23.76
C SER A 41 -1.14 12.76 22.33
N SER A 42 -0.99 13.63 21.33
CA SER A 42 -1.17 13.26 19.93
C SER A 42 -0.12 12.24 19.48
N ARG A 43 1.14 12.38 19.93
CA ARG A 43 2.20 11.40 19.66
C ARG A 43 1.86 10.03 20.21
N THR A 44 1.47 9.94 21.48
CA THR A 44 1.05 8.67 22.10
C THR A 44 -0.11 8.00 21.35
N ARG A 45 -1.08 8.79 20.86
CA ARG A 45 -2.19 8.24 20.06
C ARG A 45 -1.76 7.71 18.70
N LEU A 46 -0.83 8.40 18.03
CA LEU A 46 -0.25 7.89 16.79
C LEU A 46 0.55 6.61 17.06
N GLU A 47 1.45 6.61 18.05
CA GLU A 47 2.22 5.42 18.46
C GLU A 47 1.31 4.22 18.71
N ALA A 48 0.19 4.41 19.42
CA ALA A 48 -0.80 3.37 19.66
C ALA A 48 -1.49 2.89 18.36
N THR A 49 -1.72 3.79 17.39
CA THR A 49 -2.31 3.44 16.09
C THR A 49 -1.36 2.57 15.26
N TYR A 50 -0.09 2.96 15.16
CA TYR A 50 0.91 2.13 14.49
C TYR A 50 1.19 0.82 15.23
N ALA A 51 1.13 0.80 16.56
CA ALA A 51 1.25 -0.43 17.33
C ALA A 51 0.13 -1.43 17.01
N ARG A 52 -1.13 -0.96 16.91
CA ARG A 52 -2.24 -1.80 16.46
C ARG A 52 -2.06 -2.26 15.01
N ALA A 53 -1.64 -1.38 14.11
CA ALA A 53 -1.38 -1.75 12.73
C ALA A 53 -0.42 -2.95 12.62
N ARG A 54 0.68 -2.93 13.39
CA ARG A 54 1.62 -4.06 13.49
C ARG A 54 1.01 -5.31 14.09
N GLU A 55 0.23 -5.16 15.15
CA GLU A 55 -0.45 -6.28 15.82
C GLU A 55 -1.40 -7.01 14.86
N HIS A 56 -2.09 -6.26 14.01
CA HIS A 56 -3.03 -6.79 13.01
C HIS A 56 -2.38 -7.14 11.66
N GLY A 57 -1.09 -6.82 11.49
CA GLY A 57 -0.34 -7.06 10.26
C GLY A 57 -0.83 -6.23 9.07
N VAL A 58 -1.42 -5.06 9.31
CA VAL A 58 -1.87 -4.14 8.26
C VAL A 58 -0.77 -3.11 7.92
N PRO A 59 -0.71 -2.60 6.67
CA PRO A 59 0.42 -1.79 6.21
C PRO A 59 0.45 -0.39 6.85
N GLU A 60 1.60 -0.03 7.45
CA GLU A 60 1.76 1.28 8.10
C GLU A 60 1.86 2.46 7.11
N GLU A 61 2.23 2.21 5.85
CA GLU A 61 2.51 3.24 4.84
C GLU A 61 1.31 4.17 4.58
N ALA A 62 0.07 3.64 4.58
CA ALA A 62 -1.11 4.48 4.37
C ALA A 62 -1.36 5.42 5.57
N ILE A 63 -1.08 4.94 6.78
CA ILE A 63 -1.14 5.74 8.01
C ILE A 63 -0.11 6.87 7.93
N GLU A 64 1.13 6.55 7.53
CA GLU A 64 2.20 7.54 7.34
C GLU A 64 1.83 8.60 6.31
N HIS A 65 1.34 8.18 5.14
CA HIS A 65 0.92 9.07 4.09
C HIS A 65 -0.21 9.99 4.56
N ARG A 66 -1.22 9.46 5.28
CA ARG A 66 -2.31 10.27 5.83
C ARG A 66 -1.82 11.29 6.86
N VAL A 67 -0.83 10.94 7.69
CA VAL A 67 -0.20 11.87 8.62
C VAL A 67 0.50 13.00 7.86
N ALA A 68 1.35 12.65 6.89
CA ALA A 68 2.08 13.62 6.07
C ALA A 68 1.13 14.55 5.27
N GLU A 69 0.08 13.99 4.67
CA GLU A 69 -0.95 14.73 3.94
C GLU A 69 -1.66 15.74 4.85
N GLY A 70 -2.06 15.30 6.06
CA GLY A 70 -2.71 16.16 7.03
C GLY A 70 -1.83 17.32 7.46
N GLN A 71 -0.53 17.08 7.66
CA GLN A 71 0.43 18.15 7.95
C GLN A 71 0.60 19.12 6.79
N ALA A 72 0.76 18.61 5.57
CA ALA A 72 0.90 19.43 4.36
C ALA A 72 -0.33 20.33 4.13
N LYS A 73 -1.51 19.85 4.52
CA LYS A 73 -2.77 20.61 4.47
C LYS A 73 -2.99 21.53 5.67
N GLY A 74 -2.07 21.58 6.63
CA GLY A 74 -2.21 22.38 7.85
C GLY A 74 -3.38 21.94 8.74
N ALA A 75 -3.76 20.67 8.69
CA ALA A 75 -4.80 20.13 9.55
C ALA A 75 -4.35 20.15 11.02
N SER A 76 -5.31 20.27 11.95
CA SER A 76 -5.01 20.20 13.37
C SER A 76 -4.54 18.80 13.76
N GLU A 77 -3.67 18.69 14.78
CA GLU A 77 -3.18 17.40 15.28
C GLU A 77 -4.33 16.41 15.56
N ALA A 78 -5.41 16.88 16.19
CA ALA A 78 -6.58 16.06 16.49
C ALA A 78 -7.23 15.47 15.23
N ARG A 79 -7.30 16.24 14.13
CA ARG A 79 -7.81 15.74 12.84
C ARG A 79 -6.86 14.75 12.20
N ILE A 80 -5.55 15.00 12.28
CA ILE A 80 -4.53 14.09 11.75
C ILE A 80 -4.58 12.74 12.47
N VAL A 81 -4.60 12.75 13.81
CA VAL A 81 -4.70 11.55 14.64
C VAL A 81 -5.99 10.78 14.35
N ALA A 82 -7.12 11.47 14.26
CA ALA A 82 -8.40 10.82 13.94
C ALA A 82 -8.37 10.18 12.54
N ALA A 83 -7.84 10.88 11.54
CA ALA A 83 -7.75 10.36 10.18
C ALA A 83 -6.80 9.16 10.08
N ALA A 84 -5.67 9.18 10.78
CA ALA A 84 -4.74 8.06 10.86
C ALA A 84 -5.41 6.82 11.48
N ALA A 85 -6.17 6.99 12.57
CA ALA A 85 -6.92 5.90 13.18
C ALA A 85 -8.04 5.36 12.27
N THR A 86 -8.68 6.22 11.46
CA THR A 86 -9.66 5.78 10.45
C THR A 86 -9.00 4.95 9.35
N VAL A 87 -7.82 5.33 8.87
CA VAL A 87 -7.07 4.55 7.87
C VAL A 87 -6.76 3.16 8.41
N GLU A 88 -6.17 3.07 9.60
CA GLU A 88 -5.87 1.79 10.26
C GLU A 88 -7.10 0.89 10.39
N ALA A 89 -8.22 1.43 10.89
CA ALA A 89 -9.46 0.68 11.03
C ALA A 89 -10.04 0.21 9.69
N ASN A 90 -9.87 0.98 8.62
CA ASN A 90 -10.31 0.61 7.28
C ASN A 90 -9.42 -0.47 6.66
N GLU A 91 -8.10 -0.43 6.89
CA GLU A 91 -7.17 -1.46 6.45
C GLU A 91 -7.45 -2.79 7.16
N GLU A 92 -7.63 -2.78 8.47
CA GLU A 92 -8.04 -3.96 9.24
C GLU A 92 -9.35 -4.53 8.69
N ALA A 93 -10.37 -3.68 8.52
CA ALA A 93 -11.66 -4.08 7.99
C ALA A 93 -11.59 -4.68 6.58
N ALA A 94 -10.75 -4.11 5.70
CA ALA A 94 -10.56 -4.58 4.35
C ALA A 94 -9.86 -5.95 4.35
N GLN A 95 -8.78 -6.10 5.10
CA GLN A 95 -8.06 -7.34 5.28
C GLN A 95 -8.99 -8.45 5.81
N GLU A 96 -9.73 -8.18 6.88
CA GLU A 96 -10.71 -9.11 7.45
C GLU A 96 -11.76 -9.57 6.42
N ALA A 97 -12.28 -8.62 5.62
CA ALA A 97 -13.28 -8.91 4.60
C ALA A 97 -12.73 -9.83 3.51
N MET A 98 -11.49 -9.60 3.06
CA MET A 98 -10.82 -10.41 2.05
C MET A 98 -10.46 -11.80 2.58
N VAL A 99 -9.90 -11.89 3.79
CA VAL A 99 -9.59 -13.16 4.47
C VAL A 99 -10.84 -14.01 4.68
N LYS A 100 -11.94 -13.39 5.15
CA LYS A 100 -13.22 -14.08 5.32
C LYS A 100 -13.83 -14.54 3.99
N ALA A 101 -13.49 -13.88 2.88
CA ALA A 101 -13.88 -14.30 1.54
C ALA A 101 -12.97 -15.40 0.95
N GLY A 102 -11.95 -15.85 1.70
CA GLY A 102 -11.02 -16.90 1.28
C GLY A 102 -9.84 -16.40 0.44
N HIS A 103 -9.53 -15.10 0.52
CA HIS A 103 -8.39 -14.48 -0.16
C HIS A 103 -7.31 -14.09 0.85
N HIS A 104 -6.05 -14.23 0.47
CA HIS A 104 -4.92 -13.79 1.29
C HIS A 104 -4.36 -12.51 0.66
N PRO A 105 -4.82 -11.32 1.09
CA PRO A 105 -4.45 -10.08 0.44
C PRO A 105 -2.99 -9.72 0.69
N ASP A 106 -2.37 -9.07 -0.28
CA ASP A 106 -1.12 -8.35 -0.08
C ASP A 106 -1.39 -6.91 0.40
N ASP A 107 -0.34 -6.21 0.84
CA ASP A 107 -0.43 -4.84 1.38
C ASP A 107 -1.13 -3.86 0.43
N ARG A 108 -0.93 -4.01 -0.89
CA ARG A 108 -1.55 -3.11 -1.88
C ARG A 108 -3.04 -3.36 -1.99
N GLU A 109 -3.46 -4.62 -1.93
CA GLU A 109 -4.89 -4.97 -1.93
C GLU A 109 -5.57 -4.47 -0.66
N VAL A 110 -4.91 -4.58 0.50
CA VAL A 110 -5.43 -4.02 1.77
C VAL A 110 -5.60 -2.50 1.67
N GLN A 111 -4.59 -1.77 1.19
CA GLN A 111 -4.65 -0.32 1.00
C GLN A 111 -5.74 0.10 0.01
N ALA A 112 -5.86 -0.59 -1.13
CA ALA A 112 -6.90 -0.31 -2.12
C ALA A 112 -8.31 -0.57 -1.53
N GLY A 113 -8.45 -1.63 -0.74
CA GLY A 113 -9.68 -1.93 -0.02
C GLY A 113 -10.03 -0.84 1.00
N ALA A 114 -9.06 -0.37 1.78
CA ALA A 114 -9.24 0.72 2.74
C ALA A 114 -9.64 2.03 2.05
N TYR A 115 -8.99 2.37 0.93
CA TYR A 115 -9.33 3.53 0.12
C TYR A 115 -10.76 3.45 -0.45
N ALA A 116 -11.18 2.27 -0.92
CA ALA A 116 -12.56 2.05 -1.33
C ALA A 116 -13.55 2.25 -0.16
N MET A 117 -13.20 1.81 1.06
CA MET A 117 -14.03 2.04 2.24
C MET A 117 -14.18 3.52 2.60
N GLU A 118 -13.13 4.32 2.44
CA GLU A 118 -13.22 5.78 2.62
C GLU A 118 -14.22 6.43 1.66
N ARG A 119 -14.46 5.81 0.50
CA ARG A 119 -15.41 6.23 -0.53
C ARG A 119 -16.81 5.64 -0.33
N GLY A 120 -17.03 4.92 0.77
CA GLY A 120 -18.33 4.36 1.16
C GLY A 120 -18.54 2.90 0.77
N VAL A 121 -17.52 2.20 0.26
CA VAL A 121 -17.61 0.75 0.02
C VAL A 121 -17.64 0.02 1.36
N THR A 122 -18.57 -0.92 1.51
CA THR A 122 -18.72 -1.70 2.75
C THR A 122 -17.87 -2.96 2.75
N ARG A 123 -17.59 -3.50 3.95
CA ARG A 123 -16.95 -4.82 4.15
C ARG A 123 -17.64 -5.93 3.33
N ALA A 124 -18.97 -5.91 3.28
CA ALA A 124 -19.76 -6.91 2.54
C ALA A 124 -19.57 -6.78 1.02
N GLN A 125 -19.47 -5.55 0.50
CA GLN A 125 -19.20 -5.30 -0.92
C GLN A 125 -17.79 -5.74 -1.29
N ILE A 126 -16.77 -5.45 -0.47
CA ILE A 126 -15.41 -5.95 -0.68
C ILE A 126 -15.39 -7.49 -0.70
N GLY A 127 -16.01 -8.15 0.28
CA GLY A 127 -16.08 -9.61 0.29
C GLY A 127 -16.83 -10.20 -0.91
N THR A 128 -17.82 -9.48 -1.45
CA THR A 128 -18.53 -9.88 -2.68
C THR A 128 -17.63 -9.74 -3.90
N LEU A 129 -16.91 -8.61 -4.02
CA LEU A 129 -15.97 -8.36 -5.11
C LEU A 129 -14.88 -9.44 -5.17
N VAL A 130 -14.29 -9.78 -4.02
CA VAL A 130 -13.26 -10.82 -3.89
C VAL A 130 -13.75 -12.18 -4.42
N LYS A 131 -14.99 -12.58 -4.08
CA LYS A 131 -15.57 -13.85 -4.54
C LYS A 131 -15.80 -13.92 -6.04
N HIS A 132 -16.00 -12.77 -6.68
CA HIS A 132 -16.26 -12.66 -8.12
C HIS A 132 -15.01 -12.30 -8.93
N ALA A 133 -13.90 -11.98 -8.28
CA ALA A 133 -12.65 -11.67 -8.95
C ALA A 133 -12.07 -12.93 -9.62
N PRO A 134 -11.54 -12.82 -10.86
CA PRO A 134 -10.83 -13.92 -11.51
C PRO A 134 -9.64 -14.37 -10.67
N ARG A 135 -9.57 -15.67 -10.34
CA ARG A 135 -8.46 -16.25 -9.58
C ARG A 135 -7.13 -15.95 -10.29
N GLY A 136 -6.15 -15.43 -9.56
CA GLY A 136 -4.81 -15.12 -10.08
C GLY A 136 -4.65 -13.74 -10.72
N ARG A 137 -5.65 -12.84 -10.62
CA ARG A 137 -5.48 -11.40 -10.88
C ARG A 137 -5.50 -10.62 -9.58
N SER A 138 -4.65 -9.60 -9.50
CA SER A 138 -4.66 -8.63 -8.38
C SER A 138 -6.01 -7.93 -8.30
N LEU A 139 -6.54 -7.83 -7.08
CA LEU A 139 -7.77 -7.09 -6.76
C LEU A 139 -7.57 -5.58 -6.83
N GLY A 140 -6.32 -5.09 -6.81
CA GLY A 140 -6.00 -3.66 -6.76
C GLY A 140 -6.70 -2.87 -7.85
N VAL A 141 -6.66 -3.35 -9.10
CA VAL A 141 -7.32 -2.66 -10.23
C VAL A 141 -8.85 -2.59 -10.07
N ALA A 142 -9.47 -3.64 -9.50
CA ALA A 142 -10.92 -3.67 -9.31
C ALA A 142 -11.36 -2.77 -8.14
N LEU A 143 -10.50 -2.58 -7.14
CA LEU A 143 -10.75 -1.71 -5.99
C LEU A 143 -10.48 -0.24 -6.32
N ASP A 144 -9.46 0.07 -7.13
CA ASP A 144 -9.11 1.43 -7.55
C ASP A 144 -10.21 2.15 -8.34
N VAL A 145 -11.09 1.39 -9.02
CA VAL A 145 -12.16 1.94 -9.86
C VAL A 145 -13.48 2.20 -9.12
N LEU A 146 -13.56 1.87 -7.82
CA LEU A 146 -14.72 2.13 -6.96
C LEU A 146 -14.60 3.50 -6.30
#